data_AF-A0A6B8VVQ1-F1
#
_entry.id   AF-A0A6B8VVQ1-F1
#
_cell.length_a   1.000
_cell.length_b   1.000
_cell.length_c   1.000
_cell.angle_alpha   90.00
_cell.angle_beta   90.00
_cell.angle_gamma   90.00
#
_symmetry.space_group_name_H-M   'P 1'
#
loop_
_entity.id
_entity.type
_entity.pdbx_description
1 polymer ?
#
loop_
_entity_poly.entity_id
_entity_poly.type
_entity_poly.pdbx_seq_one_letter_code
_entity_poly.pdbx_strand_id
1 'polypeptide(L)'
;MRQYIVGGMTTAQILPLTDLSECCTLATGPLADDEAERYAALFKVLAEPVRLRLLSQLAAGGCGPVSVNELTQLMGLSQPTISHHLKKMTDAGLLERTREGRTVLHRVRPELFAELRTVLQIG
;
A
#
# COMPACT_ATOMS: atom_id res chain seq x y z
N MET A 1 -20.54 17.33 22.53
CA MET A 1 -21.37 16.69 21.48
C MET A 1 -20.74 17.02 20.12
N ARG A 2 -20.03 16.08 19.49
CA ARG A 2 -19.39 16.29 18.18
C ARG A 2 -20.01 15.29 17.19
N GLN A 3 -20.52 15.80 16.08
CA GLN A 3 -21.23 15.01 15.08
C GLN A 3 -20.24 14.17 14.26
N TYR A 4 -20.56 12.90 14.06
CA TYR A 4 -19.92 12.08 13.02
C TYR A 4 -20.49 12.52 11.67
N ILE A 5 -19.65 13.09 10.81
CA ILE A 5 -19.98 13.25 9.40
C ILE A 5 -19.86 11.87 8.77
N VAL A 6 -20.98 11.35 8.25
CA VAL A 6 -20.98 10.14 7.42
C VAL A 6 -20.40 10.52 6.05
N GLY A 7 -19.08 10.47 5.94
CA GLY A 7 -18.38 10.60 4.67
C GLY A 7 -18.84 9.50 3.73
N GLY A 8 -19.44 9.88 2.60
CA GLY A 8 -20.03 8.93 1.66
C GLY A 8 -19.01 7.93 1.13
N MET A 9 -19.49 6.74 0.75
CA MET A 9 -18.68 5.74 0.05
C MET A 9 -18.21 6.33 -1.29
N THR A 10 -16.99 6.86 -1.32
CA THR A 10 -16.38 7.36 -2.55
C THR A 10 -16.24 6.18 -3.50
N THR A 11 -17.02 6.19 -4.58
CA THR A 11 -16.90 5.22 -5.66
C THR A 11 -15.44 5.16 -6.07
N ALA A 12 -14.84 3.96 -6.09
CA ALA A 12 -13.48 3.78 -6.55
C ALA A 12 -13.42 4.24 -8.02
N GLN A 13 -12.90 5.45 -8.25
CA GLN A 13 -12.65 5.95 -9.59
C GLN A 13 -11.50 5.12 -10.16
N ILE A 14 -11.88 4.08 -10.91
CA ILE A 14 -10.96 3.30 -11.72
C ILE A 14 -10.31 4.31 -12.66
N LEU A 15 -9.00 4.52 -12.49
CA LEU A 15 -8.21 5.32 -13.42
C LEU A 15 -8.41 4.76 -14.83
N PRO A 16 -8.63 5.61 -15.85
CA PRO A 16 -8.82 5.11 -17.20
C PRO A 16 -7.60 4.27 -17.59
N LEU A 17 -7.85 3.05 -18.08
CA LEU A 17 -6.84 2.21 -18.74
C LEU A 17 -6.56 2.84 -20.11
N THR A 18 -5.81 3.94 -20.11
CA THR A 18 -5.47 4.69 -21.31
C THR A 18 -4.48 3.91 -22.17
N ASP A 19 -4.95 3.53 -23.35
CA ASP A 19 -4.19 3.17 -24.55
C ASP A 19 -3.11 2.08 -24.39
N LEU A 20 -3.58 0.82 -24.40
CA LEU A 20 -2.76 -0.42 -24.37
C LEU A 20 -2.05 -0.72 -25.71
N SER A 21 -1.62 0.31 -26.45
CA SER A 21 -1.22 0.14 -27.85
C SER A 21 0.27 -0.21 -28.05
N GLU A 22 1.18 0.24 -27.18
CA GLU A 22 2.60 -0.17 -27.15
C GLU A 22 3.25 -0.07 -25.75
N CYS A 23 2.91 -0.94 -24.78
CA CYS A 23 3.60 -1.00 -23.47
C CYS A 23 4.22 -2.37 -23.14
N CYS A 24 5.50 -2.38 -22.76
CA CYS A 24 6.19 -3.59 -22.29
C CYS A 24 7.31 -3.32 -21.26
N THR A 25 7.03 -3.61 -19.99
CA THR A 25 8.02 -3.69 -18.88
C THR A 25 7.34 -4.28 -17.63
N LEU A 26 7.89 -5.22 -16.84
CA LEU A 26 9.04 -6.12 -16.98
C LEU A 26 10.37 -5.52 -17.46
N ALA A 27 10.79 -4.49 -16.74
CA ALA A 27 12.12 -3.89 -16.64
C ALA A 27 13.09 -4.11 -17.82
N THR A 28 12.74 -3.62 -19.01
CA THR A 28 13.64 -3.45 -20.19
C THR A 28 14.23 -4.71 -20.83
N GLY A 29 14.05 -5.89 -20.24
CA GLY A 29 14.55 -7.17 -20.73
C GLY A 29 14.10 -8.34 -19.83
N PRO A 30 14.54 -9.57 -20.09
CA PRO A 30 14.30 -10.68 -19.17
C PRO A 30 14.93 -10.37 -17.80
N LEU A 31 14.13 -10.44 -16.74
CA LEU A 31 14.61 -10.28 -15.36
C LEU A 31 15.67 -11.33 -15.03
N ALA A 32 16.69 -10.94 -14.27
CA ALA A 32 17.58 -11.90 -13.63
C ALA A 32 16.85 -12.65 -12.48
N ASP A 33 17.35 -13.82 -12.10
CA ASP A 33 16.73 -14.67 -11.07
C ASP A 33 16.56 -13.93 -9.74
N ASP A 34 17.54 -13.12 -9.32
CA ASP A 34 17.52 -12.34 -8.08
C ASP A 34 16.52 -11.17 -8.14
N GLU A 35 16.36 -10.53 -9.30
CA GLU A 35 15.31 -9.53 -9.52
C GLU A 35 13.92 -10.18 -9.46
N ALA A 36 13.74 -11.33 -10.11
CA ALA A 36 12.49 -12.08 -10.11
C ALA A 36 12.11 -12.52 -8.69
N GLU A 37 13.06 -13.06 -7.90
CA GLU A 37 12.86 -13.38 -6.49
C GLU A 37 12.47 -12.14 -5.66
N ARG A 38 13.14 -11.00 -5.87
CA ARG A 38 12.87 -9.74 -5.17
C ARG A 38 11.45 -9.24 -5.45
N TYR A 39 11.05 -9.17 -6.72
CA TYR A 39 9.69 -8.74 -7.08
C TYR A 39 8.64 -9.74 -6.62
N ALA A 40 8.89 -11.06 -6.73
CA ALA A 40 7.99 -12.08 -6.20
C ALA A 40 7.80 -11.96 -4.67
N ALA A 41 8.85 -11.64 -3.93
CA ALA A 41 8.76 -11.36 -2.49
C ALA A 41 7.91 -10.13 -2.18
N LEU A 42 8.05 -9.04 -2.95
CA LEU A 42 7.23 -7.83 -2.83
C LEU A 42 5.75 -8.10 -3.17
N PHE A 43 5.47 -8.79 -4.28
CA PHE A 43 4.11 -9.19 -4.64
C PHE A 43 3.49 -10.12 -3.60
N LYS A 44 4.26 -11.03 -2.98
CA LYS A 44 3.82 -11.87 -1.85
C LYS A 44 3.51 -11.06 -0.58
N VAL A 45 4.08 -9.86 -0.43
CA VAL A 45 3.68 -8.91 0.63
C VAL A 45 2.40 -8.15 0.26
N LEU A 46 2.13 -7.89 -1.02
CA LEU A 46 0.88 -7.29 -1.47
C LEU A 46 -0.29 -8.31 -1.56
N ALA A 47 0.00 -9.58 -1.83
CA ALA A 47 -0.99 -10.66 -2.03
C ALA A 47 -1.64 -11.16 -0.73
N GLU A 48 -2.16 -10.25 0.09
CA GLU A 48 -2.95 -10.59 1.28
C GLU A 48 -4.05 -9.53 1.51
N PRO A 49 -5.32 -9.93 1.71
CA PRO A 49 -6.46 -9.01 1.68
C PRO A 49 -6.42 -7.87 2.71
N VAL A 50 -5.94 -8.10 3.93
CA VAL A 50 -5.87 -7.07 4.98
C VAL A 50 -4.80 -6.03 4.64
N ARG A 51 -3.65 -6.42 4.08
CA ARG A 51 -2.62 -5.49 3.57
C ARG A 51 -3.14 -4.62 2.41
N LEU A 52 -3.86 -5.20 1.45
CA LEU A 52 -4.50 -4.40 0.37
C LEU A 52 -5.55 -3.43 0.91
N ARG A 53 -6.38 -3.86 1.86
CA ARG A 53 -7.35 -2.98 2.53
C ARG A 53 -6.67 -1.87 3.33
N LEU A 54 -5.57 -2.15 4.03
CA LEU A 54 -4.78 -1.14 4.74
C LEU A 54 -4.19 -0.10 3.79
N LEU A 55 -3.61 -0.52 2.66
CA LEU A 55 -3.12 0.38 1.63
C LEU A 55 -4.25 1.24 1.02
N SER A 56 -5.43 0.63 0.78
CA SER A 56 -6.63 1.36 0.32
C SER A 56 -7.09 2.43 1.32
N GLN A 57 -7.09 2.14 2.62
CA GLN A 57 -7.43 3.14 3.66
C GLN A 57 -6.39 4.26 3.74
N LEU A 58 -5.09 3.94 3.63
CA LEU A 58 -4.02 4.94 3.59
C LEU A 58 -4.13 5.83 2.34
N ALA A 59 -4.46 5.25 1.19
CA ALA A 59 -4.68 6.00 -0.06
C ALA A 59 -5.92 6.89 0.00
N ALA A 60 -7.03 6.41 0.56
CA ALA A 60 -8.23 7.21 0.81
C ALA A 60 -7.97 8.39 1.77
N GLY A 61 -7.04 8.22 2.71
CA GLY A 61 -6.48 9.29 3.57
C GLY A 61 -5.40 10.16 2.91
N GLY A 62 -5.25 10.12 1.58
CA GLY A 62 -4.28 10.93 0.84
C GLY A 62 -2.81 10.53 1.04
N CYS A 63 -2.54 9.28 1.45
CA CYS A 63 -1.20 8.78 1.82
C CYS A 63 -0.51 9.61 2.93
N GLY A 64 -1.31 10.23 3.81
CA GLY A 64 -0.83 10.84 5.05
C GLY A 64 -0.28 9.81 6.05
N PRO A 65 0.48 10.26 7.06
CA PRO A 65 0.92 9.40 8.15
C PRO A 65 -0.26 9.06 9.08
N VAL A 66 -0.44 7.77 9.42
CA VAL A 66 -1.57 7.29 10.26
C VAL A 66 -1.05 6.38 11.37
N SER A 67 -1.61 6.47 12.57
CA SER A 67 -1.24 5.61 13.70
C SER A 67 -1.89 4.22 13.64
N VAL A 68 -1.29 3.26 14.35
CA VAL A 68 -1.86 1.92 14.54
C VAL A 68 -3.26 1.96 15.17
N ASN A 69 -3.51 2.91 16.07
CA ASN A 69 -4.79 3.04 16.77
C ASN A 69 -5.92 3.48 15.85
N GLU A 70 -5.66 4.45 14.96
CA GLU A 70 -6.62 4.90 13.95
C GLU A 70 -6.92 3.78 12.95
N LEU A 71 -5.89 3.07 12.47
CA LEU A 71 -6.08 1.93 11.56
C LEU A 71 -6.86 0.78 12.23
N THR A 72 -6.65 0.55 13.53
CA THR A 72 -7.43 -0.41 14.34
C THR A 72 -8.92 -0.04 14.33
N GLN A 73 -9.25 1.24 14.54
CA GLN A 73 -10.64 1.74 14.51
C GLN A 73 -11.25 1.67 13.11
N LEU A 74 -10.52 2.10 12.07
CA LEU A 74 -11.00 2.12 10.68
C LEU A 74 -11.18 0.73 10.05
N MET A 75 -10.43 -0.27 10.53
CA MET A 75 -10.45 -1.63 9.98
C MET A 75 -11.39 -2.59 10.72
N GLY A 76 -11.76 -2.30 11.97
CA GLY A 76 -12.50 -3.21 12.84
C GLY A 76 -11.71 -4.48 13.22
N LEU A 77 -10.37 -4.41 13.20
CA LEU A 77 -9.48 -5.53 13.49
C LEU A 77 -8.67 -5.26 14.77
N SER A 78 -8.13 -6.30 15.39
CA SER A 78 -7.34 -6.14 16.62
C SER A 78 -6.02 -5.38 16.36
N GLN A 79 -5.58 -4.59 17.34
CA GLN A 79 -4.30 -3.88 17.27
C GLN A 79 -3.09 -4.81 17.05
N PRO A 80 -2.99 -6.02 17.65
CA PRO A 80 -1.99 -7.01 17.28
C PRO A 80 -2.03 -7.43 15.81
N THR A 81 -3.23 -7.67 15.25
CA THR A 81 -3.42 -7.99 13.81
C THR A 81 -2.87 -6.85 12.95
N ILE A 82 -3.35 -5.62 13.16
CA ILE A 82 -2.91 -4.44 12.40
C ILE A 82 -1.39 -4.24 12.50
N SER A 83 -0.83 -4.36 13.71
CA SER A 83 0.62 -4.23 13.95
C SER A 83 1.43 -5.29 13.19
N HIS A 84 0.92 -6.52 13.06
CA HIS A 84 1.57 -7.57 12.28
C HIS A 84 1.63 -7.21 10.78
N HIS A 85 0.51 -6.82 10.18
CA HIS A 85 0.47 -6.46 8.75
C HIS A 85 1.32 -5.20 8.46
N LEU A 86 1.24 -4.18 9.32
CA LEU A 86 2.08 -2.97 9.23
C LEU A 86 3.57 -3.29 9.35
N LYS A 87 3.97 -4.16 10.28
CA LYS A 87 5.35 -4.63 10.38
C LYS A 87 5.79 -5.32 9.09
N LYS A 88 5.01 -6.27 8.56
CA LYS A 88 5.34 -6.98 7.31
C LYS A 88 5.48 -6.05 6.10
N MET A 89 4.66 -4.99 5.99
CA MET A 89 4.79 -4.00 4.92
C MET A 89 5.97 -3.03 5.13
N THR A 90 6.29 -2.69 6.39
CA THR A 90 7.45 -1.85 6.74
C THR A 90 8.77 -2.60 6.51
N ASP A 91 8.84 -3.87 6.93
CA ASP A 91 10.00 -4.75 6.71
C ASP A 91 10.27 -4.97 5.21
N ALA A 92 9.25 -4.88 4.36
CA ALA A 92 9.34 -4.96 2.90
C ALA A 92 9.59 -3.61 2.20
N GLY A 93 9.76 -2.51 2.96
CA GLY A 93 10.01 -1.18 2.41
C GLY A 93 8.80 -0.46 1.78
N LEU A 94 7.61 -1.06 1.78
CA LEU A 94 6.37 -0.45 1.24
C LEU A 94 5.84 0.69 2.12
N LEU A 95 6.13 0.62 3.42
CA LEU A 95 5.80 1.66 4.39
C LEU A 95 7.06 2.18 5.08
N GLU A 96 7.06 3.45 5.43
CA GLU A 96 7.96 4.03 6.43
C GLU A 96 7.23 4.12 7.78
N ARG A 97 8.02 4.25 8.85
CA ARG A 97 7.51 4.52 10.20
C ARG A 97 8.26 5.67 10.84
N THR A 98 7.54 6.61 11.41
CA THR A 98 8.09 7.78 12.11
C THR A 98 7.50 7.84 13.51
N ARG A 99 8.30 8.29 14.48
CA ARG A 99 7.85 8.42 15.88
C ARG A 99 7.60 9.88 16.21
N GLU A 100 6.35 10.20 16.52
CA GLU A 100 5.93 11.53 16.98
C GLU A 100 5.58 11.42 18.47
N GLY A 101 6.53 11.86 19.32
CA GLY A 101 6.44 11.74 20.78
C GLY A 101 6.30 10.29 21.26
N ARG A 102 5.08 9.89 21.62
CA ARG A 102 4.74 8.55 22.10
C ARG A 102 4.08 7.66 21.04
N THR A 103 3.68 8.23 19.90
CA THR A 103 2.95 7.54 18.84
C THR A 103 3.91 7.14 17.71
N VAL A 104 3.69 5.97 17.12
CA VAL A 104 4.32 5.58 15.85
C VAL A 104 3.29 5.75 14.74
N LEU A 105 3.65 6.53 13.74
CA LEU A 105 2.88 6.74 12.52
C LEU A 105 3.49 5.91 11.39
N HIS A 106 2.63 5.41 10.52
CA HIS A 106 3.01 4.68 9.30
C HIS A 106 2.56 5.46 8.07
N ARG A 107 3.38 5.48 7.03
CA ARG A 107 3.10 6.17 5.77
C ARG A 107 3.53 5.32 4.58
N VAL A 108 2.82 5.44 3.47
CA VAL A 108 3.18 4.80 2.19
C VAL A 108 4.48 5.41 1.65
N ARG A 109 5.43 4.56 1.24
CA ARG A 109 6.63 4.97 0.51
C ARG A 109 6.38 4.92 -1.01
N PRO A 110 6.21 6.06 -1.70
CA PRO A 110 5.77 6.06 -3.09
C PRO A 110 6.81 5.48 -4.07
N GLU A 111 8.10 5.49 -3.71
CA GLU A 111 9.19 5.03 -4.59
C GLU A 111 9.00 3.56 -5.02
N LEU A 112 8.78 2.67 -4.04
CA LEU A 112 8.66 1.24 -4.30
C LEU A 112 7.37 0.90 -5.06
N PHE A 113 6.30 1.67 -4.87
CA PHE A 113 5.09 1.54 -5.70
C PHE A 113 5.26 2.11 -7.11
N ALA A 114 6.15 3.09 -7.32
CA ALA A 114 6.49 3.56 -8.66
C ALA A 114 7.28 2.48 -9.42
N GLU A 115 8.28 1.89 -8.76
CA GLU A 115 9.05 0.76 -9.29
C GLU A 115 8.15 -0.43 -9.65
N LEU A 116 7.28 -0.87 -8.73
CA LEU A 116 6.33 -1.96 -8.99
C LEU A 116 5.32 -1.64 -10.10
N ARG A 117 4.96 -0.37 -10.30
CA ARG A 117 4.16 0.04 -11.48
C ARG A 117 4.98 -0.11 -12.76
N THR A 118 6.22 0.38 -12.79
CA THR A 118 7.13 0.22 -13.95
C THR A 118 7.34 -1.24 -14.32
N VAL A 119 7.45 -2.13 -13.33
CA VAL A 119 7.63 -3.58 -13.53
C VAL A 119 6.35 -4.28 -14.01
N LEU A 120 5.20 -3.60 -14.01
CA LEU A 120 3.90 -4.13 -14.44
C LEU A 120 3.24 -3.32 -15.57
N GLN A 121 3.96 -2.47 -16.31
CA GLN A 121 3.42 -1.81 -17.52
C GLN A 121 3.49 -2.80 -18.71
N ILE A 122 2.60 -3.80 -18.67
CA ILE A 122 2.38 -4.77 -19.74
C ILE A 122 1.03 -4.45 -20.36
N GLY A 123 1.01 -4.15 -21.67
CA GLY A 123 -0.19 -3.73 -22.42
C GLY A 123 -0.10 -2.26 -22.78
#